data_AF-A0AAN1D694-F1
#
_entry.id   AF-A0AAN1D694-F1
#
_cell.length_a   1.000
_cell.length_b   1.000
_cell.length_c   1.000
_cell.angle_alpha   90.00
_cell.angle_beta   90.00
_cell.angle_gamma   90.00
#
_symmetry.space_group_name_H-M   'P 1'
#
loop_
_entity.id
_entity.type
_entity.pdbx_description
1 polymer ?
#
loop_
_entity_poly.entity_id
_entity_poly.type
_entity_poly.pdbx_seq_one_letter_code
_entity_poly.pdbx_strand_id
1 'polypeptide(L)'
;MLYLHDVWVNWFEGEENGYNVCHFYEWRKDDQVELLDQVPLLKVSSALFNYIENSLSEIPKQLLEDVYQKAYLRKNHERIQLDYCFVITDGYGILAVDTIGYNIPIRKSRLIPRQEQQVYEMTAEHEEGPYPLPAFEKAYHILSPSPEWMCGLTRKERQLKQLLFMALDQLRATKNVAEVRYWYTEWAPHKYPDIQKMPFEEAWQRLYEETKYGWSERHVQLCEKLIKGQPFFEKLWEMEQEPKVN
;
A
#
# COMPACT_ATOMS: atom_id res chain seq x y z
N MET A 1 18.52 -16.22 -17.26
CA MET A 1 17.96 -15.25 -16.30
C MET A 1 18.10 -13.86 -16.89
N LEU A 2 17.03 -13.08 -16.91
CA LEU A 2 17.02 -11.73 -17.46
C LEU A 2 17.45 -10.72 -16.41
N TYR A 3 18.01 -9.60 -16.86
CA TYR A 3 18.39 -8.48 -15.99
C TYR A 3 17.93 -7.16 -16.60
N LEU A 4 17.42 -6.29 -15.75
CA LEU A 4 17.20 -4.90 -16.07
C LEU A 4 18.35 -4.06 -15.51
N HIS A 5 18.64 -2.97 -16.18
CA HIS A 5 19.69 -2.02 -15.81
C HIS A 5 19.10 -0.62 -15.67
N ASP A 6 19.71 0.19 -14.81
CA ASP A 6 19.29 1.58 -14.54
C ASP A 6 17.78 1.69 -14.26
N VAL A 7 17.29 0.88 -13.31
CA VAL A 7 15.87 0.81 -12.93
C VAL A 7 15.57 1.81 -11.82
N TRP A 8 14.56 2.66 -12.04
CA TRP A 8 14.17 3.71 -11.11
C TRP A 8 13.01 3.18 -10.26
N VAL A 9 13.18 3.21 -8.95
CA VAL A 9 12.23 2.63 -7.99
C VAL A 9 11.90 3.64 -6.91
N ASN A 10 10.62 3.70 -6.57
CA ASN A 10 10.07 4.42 -5.43
C ASN A 10 9.55 3.40 -4.42
N TRP A 11 10.29 3.16 -3.35
CA TRP A 11 9.98 2.09 -2.41
C TRP A 11 8.82 2.47 -1.48
N PHE A 12 7.76 1.66 -1.54
CA PHE A 12 6.69 1.67 -0.56
C PHE A 12 6.95 0.54 0.44
N GLU A 13 7.23 0.91 1.69
CA GLU A 13 7.63 -0.03 2.75
C GLU A 13 6.41 -0.55 3.52
N GLY A 14 6.36 -1.86 3.78
CA GLY A 14 5.32 -2.47 4.61
C GLY A 14 3.92 -2.43 3.99
N GLU A 15 3.81 -2.18 2.69
CA GLU A 15 2.52 -2.16 2.01
C GLU A 15 2.05 -3.58 1.69
N GLU A 16 1.04 -4.03 2.45
CA GLU A 16 0.39 -5.32 2.22
C GLU A 16 -0.45 -5.31 0.94
N ASN A 17 -1.11 -4.19 0.64
CA ASN A 17 -2.04 -4.09 -0.47
C ASN A 17 -1.42 -3.36 -1.67
N GLY A 18 -1.55 -3.93 -2.86
CA GLY A 18 -0.99 -3.37 -4.10
C GLY A 18 -1.50 -1.97 -4.45
N TYR A 19 -2.71 -1.60 -4.00
CA TYR A 19 -3.28 -0.27 -4.27
C TYR A 19 -2.55 0.89 -3.58
N ASN A 20 -1.69 0.61 -2.59
CA ASN A 20 -0.84 1.61 -1.96
C ASN A 20 0.54 1.71 -2.63
N VAL A 21 0.94 0.71 -3.42
CA VAL A 21 2.16 0.75 -4.23
C VAL A 21 1.89 1.61 -5.46
N CYS A 22 2.21 2.89 -5.33
CA CYS A 22 1.78 3.90 -6.28
C CYS A 22 2.45 3.74 -7.66
N HIS A 23 1.65 3.90 -8.71
CA HIS A 23 2.15 4.00 -10.08
C HIS A 23 2.94 5.30 -10.27
N PHE A 24 3.76 5.35 -11.32
CA PHE A 24 4.62 6.50 -11.62
C PHE A 24 3.88 7.85 -11.65
N TYR A 25 2.66 7.90 -12.19
CA TYR A 25 1.87 9.14 -12.26
C TYR A 25 1.37 9.65 -10.89
N GLU A 26 1.47 8.84 -9.83
CA GLU A 26 1.16 9.20 -8.45
C GLU A 26 2.42 9.47 -7.61
N TRP A 27 3.61 9.37 -8.19
CA TRP A 27 4.86 9.71 -7.50
C TRP A 27 4.93 11.22 -7.27
N ARG A 28 5.46 11.59 -6.11
CA ARG A 28 5.64 12.99 -5.69
C ARG A 28 7.12 13.36 -5.75
N LYS A 29 7.42 14.67 -5.84
CA LYS A 29 8.80 15.18 -5.93
C LYS A 29 9.66 14.87 -4.69
N ASP A 30 9.00 14.71 -3.54
CA ASP A 30 9.60 14.39 -2.25
C ASP A 30 9.74 12.89 -1.98
N ASP A 31 9.24 12.03 -2.88
CA ASP A 31 9.45 10.59 -2.79
C ASP A 31 10.95 10.27 -2.92
N GLN A 32 11.43 9.32 -2.12
CA GLN A 32 12.82 8.87 -2.17
C GLN A 32 12.99 7.86 -3.32
N VAL A 33 13.22 8.40 -4.52
CA VAL A 33 13.48 7.57 -5.70
C VAL A 33 14.93 7.09 -5.69
N GLU A 34 15.11 5.78 -5.79
CA GLU A 34 16.40 5.11 -5.84
C GLU A 34 16.66 4.52 -7.23
N LEU A 35 17.94 4.20 -7.51
CA LEU A 35 18.38 3.63 -8.79
C LEU A 35 19.01 2.26 -8.56
N LEU A 36 18.37 1.22 -9.10
CA LEU A 36 18.94 -0.12 -9.20
C LEU A 36 19.81 -0.19 -10.47
N ASP A 37 21.11 -0.37 -10.28
CA ASP A 37 22.09 -0.50 -11.38
C ASP A 37 21.87 -1.79 -12.19
N GLN A 38 21.54 -2.87 -11.49
CA GLN A 38 21.19 -4.14 -12.09
C GLN A 38 20.20 -4.86 -11.18
N VAL A 39 19.13 -5.41 -11.74
CA VAL A 39 18.13 -6.18 -10.99
C VAL A 39 17.63 -7.36 -11.83
N PRO A 40 17.52 -8.58 -11.27
CA PRO A 40 17.02 -9.73 -11.99
C PRO A 40 15.53 -9.56 -12.31
N LEU A 41 15.14 -9.99 -13.51
CA LEU A 41 13.77 -9.96 -14.01
C LEU A 41 13.24 -11.39 -14.14
N LEU A 42 12.11 -11.66 -13.49
CA LEU A 42 11.44 -12.95 -13.47
C LEU A 42 10.03 -12.84 -14.05
N LYS A 43 9.67 -13.76 -14.93
CA LYS A 43 8.28 -13.96 -15.35
C LYS A 43 7.66 -15.01 -14.43
N VAL A 44 6.53 -14.70 -13.81
CA VAL A 44 5.84 -15.56 -12.84
C VAL A 44 4.38 -15.73 -13.25
N SER A 45 3.69 -16.72 -12.70
CA SER A 45 2.24 -16.84 -12.91
C SER A 45 1.50 -15.66 -12.31
N SER A 46 0.37 -15.28 -12.90
CA SER A 46 -0.50 -14.21 -12.35
C SER A 46 -0.94 -14.48 -10.92
N ALA A 47 -1.08 -15.76 -10.53
CA ALA A 47 -1.43 -16.11 -9.15
C ALA A 47 -0.30 -15.74 -8.17
N LEU A 48 0.95 -16.04 -8.53
CA LEU A 48 2.10 -15.68 -7.69
C LEU A 48 2.36 -14.17 -7.70
N PHE A 49 2.17 -13.49 -8.85
CA PHE A 49 2.24 -12.04 -8.93
C PHE A 49 1.25 -11.38 -7.95
N ASN A 50 -0.03 -11.77 -8.03
CA ASN A 50 -1.07 -11.24 -7.15
C ASN A 50 -0.78 -11.54 -5.68
N TYR A 51 -0.25 -12.73 -5.36
CA TYR A 51 0.17 -13.09 -4.01
C TYR A 51 1.27 -12.15 -3.48
N ILE A 52 2.35 -11.93 -4.24
CA ILE A 52 3.47 -11.06 -3.81
C ILE A 52 3.02 -9.59 -3.71
N GLU A 53 2.22 -9.13 -4.67
CA GLU A 53 1.72 -7.76 -4.68
C GLU A 53 0.80 -7.49 -3.48
N ASN A 54 -0.07 -8.44 -3.15
CA ASN A 54 -1.18 -8.25 -2.20
C ASN A 54 -0.99 -9.00 -0.87
N SER A 55 0.25 -9.32 -0.49
CA SER A 55 0.57 -9.87 0.83
C SER A 55 1.93 -9.38 1.34
N LEU A 56 2.17 -9.54 2.64
CA LEU A 56 3.50 -9.52 3.25
C LEU A 56 3.88 -10.92 3.73
N SER A 57 3.56 -11.93 2.93
CA SER A 57 3.80 -13.33 3.25
C SER A 57 5.10 -13.84 2.62
N GLU A 58 5.53 -15.03 3.03
CA GLU A 58 6.81 -15.58 2.59
C GLU A 58 6.85 -15.81 1.07
N ILE A 59 7.97 -15.40 0.47
CA ILE A 59 8.26 -15.63 -0.94
C ILE A 59 8.75 -17.07 -1.11
N PRO A 60 8.36 -17.77 -2.21
CA PRO A 60 8.85 -19.12 -2.48
C PRO A 60 10.38 -19.21 -2.43
N LYS A 61 10.91 -20.19 -1.68
CA LYS A 61 12.36 -20.36 -1.47
C LYS A 61 13.14 -20.43 -2.78
N GLN A 62 12.61 -21.15 -3.77
CA GLN A 62 13.24 -21.26 -5.09
C GLN A 62 13.38 -19.90 -5.78
N LEU A 63 12.42 -18.98 -5.60
CA LEU A 63 12.53 -17.63 -6.12
C LEU A 63 13.65 -16.86 -5.39
N LEU A 64 13.70 -16.96 -4.07
CA LEU A 64 14.75 -16.31 -3.26
C LEU A 64 16.16 -16.81 -3.62
N GLU A 65 16.32 -18.12 -3.81
CA GLU A 65 17.58 -18.73 -4.26
C GLU A 65 17.99 -18.23 -5.66
N ASP A 66 17.01 -18.08 -6.57
CA ASP A 66 17.25 -17.59 -7.92
C ASP A 66 17.68 -16.12 -7.97
N VAL A 67 17.32 -15.30 -6.99
CA VAL A 67 17.62 -13.86 -6.97
C VAL A 67 18.71 -13.46 -5.97
N TYR A 68 19.16 -14.40 -5.14
CA TYR A 68 20.09 -14.14 -4.04
C TYR A 68 21.37 -13.46 -4.50
N GLN A 69 21.63 -12.24 -4.00
CA GLN A 69 22.82 -11.44 -4.28
C GLN A 69 23.03 -11.11 -5.77
N LYS A 70 21.96 -11.06 -6.57
CA LYS A 70 22.03 -10.77 -8.02
C LYS A 70 21.60 -9.35 -8.40
N ALA A 71 21.16 -8.56 -7.42
CA ALA A 71 20.76 -7.17 -7.59
C ALA A 71 21.77 -6.20 -6.97
N TYR A 72 21.85 -5.01 -7.55
CA TYR A 72 22.78 -3.97 -7.16
C TYR A 72 22.08 -2.62 -7.13
N LEU A 73 22.13 -1.96 -5.98
CA LEU A 73 21.67 -0.60 -5.74
C LEU A 73 22.80 0.39 -5.95
N ARG A 74 22.52 1.53 -6.60
CA ARG A 74 23.48 2.62 -6.74
C ARG A 74 23.20 3.71 -5.72
N LYS A 75 24.12 3.90 -4.77
CA LYS A 75 24.01 4.94 -3.74
C LYS A 75 25.35 5.66 -3.61
N ASN A 76 25.36 7.00 -3.74
CA ASN A 76 26.57 7.83 -3.64
C ASN A 76 27.74 7.39 -4.54
N HIS A 77 27.45 6.92 -5.76
CA HIS A 77 28.43 6.33 -6.69
C HIS A 77 29.01 4.97 -6.27
N GLU A 78 28.56 4.40 -5.16
CA GLU A 78 28.89 3.04 -4.75
C GLU A 78 27.81 2.06 -5.21
N ARG A 79 28.26 0.84 -5.52
CA ARG A 79 27.40 -0.28 -5.92
C ARG A 79 27.21 -1.18 -4.69
N ILE A 80 26.01 -1.17 -4.14
CA ILE A 80 25.64 -1.96 -2.96
C ILE A 80 24.91 -3.20 -3.46
N GLN A 81 25.43 -4.39 -3.13
CA GLN A 81 24.77 -5.65 -3.45
C GLN A 81 23.59 -5.87 -2.49
N LEU A 82 22.45 -6.28 -3.04
CA LEU A 82 21.23 -6.57 -2.26
C LEU A 82 21.02 -8.08 -2.19
N ASP A 83 20.61 -8.58 -1.02
CA ASP A 83 20.41 -10.01 -0.80
C ASP A 83 19.24 -10.55 -1.63
N TYR A 84 18.04 -9.98 -1.51
CA TYR A 84 16.89 -10.40 -2.33
C TYR A 84 16.17 -9.17 -2.87
N CYS A 85 16.57 -8.74 -4.05
CA CYS A 85 15.89 -7.69 -4.80
C CYS A 85 15.70 -8.14 -6.25
N PHE A 86 14.50 -7.98 -6.77
CA PHE A 86 14.10 -8.51 -8.07
C PHE A 86 12.90 -7.77 -8.64
N VAL A 87 12.70 -7.90 -9.95
CA VAL A 87 11.49 -7.44 -10.64
C VAL A 87 10.70 -8.67 -11.10
N ILE A 88 9.41 -8.70 -10.82
CA ILE A 88 8.48 -9.72 -11.31
C ILE A 88 7.50 -9.12 -12.31
N THR A 89 7.08 -9.96 -13.26
CA THR A 89 5.94 -9.68 -14.13
C THR A 89 5.18 -10.97 -14.43
N ASP A 90 3.87 -10.86 -14.61
CA ASP A 90 3.02 -11.93 -15.17
C ASP A 90 2.64 -11.68 -16.63
N GLY A 91 3.25 -10.66 -17.26
CA GLY A 91 2.91 -10.18 -18.60
C GLY A 91 1.85 -9.08 -18.64
N TYR A 92 1.19 -8.77 -17.52
CA TYR A 92 0.22 -7.68 -17.40
C TYR A 92 0.63 -6.64 -16.35
N GLY A 93 1.10 -7.12 -15.19
CA GLY A 93 1.60 -6.31 -14.09
C GLY A 93 3.11 -6.39 -13.98
N ILE A 94 3.70 -5.35 -13.42
CA ILE A 94 5.13 -5.29 -13.10
C ILE A 94 5.30 -4.78 -11.67
N LEU A 95 6.21 -5.40 -10.94
CA LEU A 95 6.51 -5.05 -9.55
C LEU A 95 8.00 -5.25 -9.27
N ALA A 96 8.67 -4.21 -8.79
CA ALA A 96 9.96 -4.34 -8.13
C ALA A 96 9.76 -4.67 -6.66
N VAL A 97 10.56 -5.61 -6.15
CA VAL A 97 10.48 -6.10 -4.77
C VAL A 97 11.88 -6.09 -4.16
N ASP A 98 11.98 -5.62 -2.92
CA ASP A 98 13.15 -5.75 -2.07
C ASP A 98 12.71 -6.28 -0.71
N THR A 99 13.34 -7.35 -0.22
CA THR A 99 12.99 -7.96 1.05
C THR A 99 13.80 -7.42 2.22
N ILE A 100 14.79 -6.55 1.98
CA ILE A 100 15.73 -6.06 3.02
C ILE A 100 16.40 -7.23 3.77
N GLY A 101 16.71 -8.32 3.07
CA GLY A 101 17.36 -9.51 3.63
C GLY A 101 16.42 -10.52 4.31
N TYR A 102 15.11 -10.23 4.37
CA TYR A 102 14.11 -11.16 4.88
C TYR A 102 13.56 -12.08 3.76
N ASN A 103 12.64 -12.96 4.10
CA ASN A 103 11.92 -13.83 3.16
C ASN A 103 10.53 -13.29 2.76
N ILE A 104 10.20 -12.05 3.12
CA ILE A 104 8.92 -11.38 2.84
C ILE A 104 9.13 -10.13 1.96
N PRO A 105 8.16 -9.72 1.12
CA PRO A 105 8.30 -8.57 0.23
C PRO A 105 8.08 -7.25 0.99
N ILE A 106 9.08 -6.78 1.73
CA ILE A 106 8.97 -5.58 2.59
C ILE A 106 8.81 -4.30 1.79
N ARG A 107 9.59 -4.13 0.73
CA ARG A 107 9.56 -2.95 -0.14
C ARG A 107 9.04 -3.33 -1.50
N LYS A 108 8.10 -2.54 -1.98
CA LYS A 108 7.47 -2.73 -3.29
C LYS A 108 7.54 -1.44 -4.09
N SER A 109 7.69 -1.55 -5.40
CA SER A 109 7.66 -0.39 -6.28
C SER A 109 7.09 -0.71 -7.65
N ARG A 110 6.45 0.26 -8.27
CA ARG A 110 6.16 0.25 -9.71
C ARG A 110 7.36 0.79 -10.48
N LEU A 111 7.42 0.51 -11.78
CA LEU A 111 8.48 1.05 -12.63
C LEU A 111 7.98 2.30 -13.37
N ILE A 112 8.91 3.08 -13.92
CA ILE A 112 8.54 4.16 -14.84
C ILE A 112 8.12 3.58 -16.20
N PRO A 113 7.25 4.25 -16.97
CA PRO A 113 6.69 3.68 -18.22
C PRO A 113 7.72 3.16 -19.23
N ARG A 114 8.87 3.82 -19.35
CA ARG A 114 9.95 3.38 -20.25
C ARG A 114 10.53 2.02 -19.83
N GLN A 115 10.67 1.78 -18.53
CA GLN A 115 11.17 0.50 -18.00
C GLN A 115 10.11 -0.58 -18.05
N GLU A 116 8.82 -0.22 -17.89
CA GLU A 116 7.72 -1.16 -18.09
C GLU A 116 7.71 -1.69 -19.52
N GLN A 117 7.85 -0.81 -20.51
CA GLN A 117 7.96 -1.19 -21.91
C GLN A 117 9.11 -2.17 -22.16
N GLN A 118 10.28 -1.90 -21.58
CA GLN A 118 11.45 -2.79 -21.67
C GLN A 118 11.17 -4.17 -21.07
N VAL A 119 10.47 -4.23 -19.93
CA VAL A 119 10.08 -5.51 -19.30
C VAL A 119 9.17 -6.32 -20.21
N TYR A 120 8.15 -5.70 -20.80
CA TYR A 120 7.23 -6.38 -21.71
C TYR A 120 7.98 -6.95 -22.93
N GLU A 121 8.89 -6.18 -23.52
CA GLU A 121 9.70 -6.62 -24.67
C GLU A 121 10.62 -7.79 -24.29
N MET A 122 11.29 -7.72 -23.14
CA MET A 122 12.22 -8.76 -22.69
C MET A 122 11.51 -10.07 -22.30
N THR A 123 10.26 -10.00 -21.85
CA THR A 123 9.51 -11.17 -21.32
C THR A 123 8.45 -11.73 -22.26
N ALA A 124 8.26 -11.12 -23.43
CA ALA A 124 7.25 -11.52 -24.42
C ALA A 124 7.33 -13.01 -24.80
N GLU A 125 8.54 -13.51 -25.10
CA GLU A 125 8.78 -14.90 -25.51
C GLU A 125 9.29 -15.81 -24.37
N HIS A 126 9.41 -15.27 -23.15
CA HIS A 126 9.87 -16.06 -22.00
C HIS A 126 8.73 -16.86 -21.37
N GLU A 127 9.04 -18.09 -20.97
CA GLU A 127 8.13 -18.92 -20.19
C GLU A 127 8.07 -18.48 -18.72
N GLU A 128 6.98 -18.82 -18.05
CA GLU A 128 6.80 -18.58 -16.63
C GLU A 128 7.76 -19.45 -15.80
N GLY A 129 8.39 -18.87 -14.78
CA GLY A 129 9.22 -19.60 -13.84
C GLY A 129 8.39 -20.59 -13.01
N PRO A 130 8.91 -21.79 -12.71
CA PRO A 130 8.18 -22.86 -12.04
C PRO A 130 8.13 -22.65 -10.50
N TYR A 131 7.69 -21.48 -10.06
CA TYR A 131 7.64 -21.14 -8.63
C TYR A 131 6.30 -21.60 -8.02
N PRO A 132 6.33 -22.38 -6.92
CA PRO A 132 5.10 -22.85 -6.29
C PRO A 132 4.35 -21.69 -5.63
N LEU A 133 3.02 -21.68 -5.77
CA LEU A 133 2.16 -20.74 -5.07
C LEU A 133 1.97 -21.19 -3.61
N PRO A 134 2.32 -20.37 -2.61
CA PRO A 134 2.00 -20.66 -1.22
C PRO A 134 0.49 -20.65 -0.97
N ALA A 135 0.01 -21.45 -0.01
CA ALA A 135 -1.38 -21.38 0.42
C ALA A 135 -1.62 -20.01 1.09
N PHE A 136 -2.58 -19.24 0.56
CA PHE A 136 -2.85 -17.89 1.02
C PHE A 136 -4.35 -17.63 1.04
N GLU A 137 -4.84 -17.16 2.20
CA GLU A 137 -6.19 -16.66 2.36
C GLU A 137 -6.11 -15.23 2.88
N LYS A 138 -6.63 -14.28 2.10
CA LYS A 138 -6.55 -12.86 2.43
C LYS A 138 -7.72 -12.44 3.30
N ALA A 139 -7.43 -11.98 4.51
CA ALA A 139 -8.41 -11.37 5.39
C ALA A 139 -8.25 -9.85 5.39
N TYR A 140 -9.33 -9.13 5.14
CA TYR A 140 -9.35 -7.66 5.20
C TYR A 140 -9.82 -7.18 6.58
N HIS A 141 -9.18 -6.13 7.09
CA HIS A 141 -9.55 -5.49 8.35
C HIS A 141 -9.50 -3.95 8.23
N ILE A 142 -9.89 -3.23 9.27
CA ILE A 142 -9.99 -1.75 9.22
C ILE A 142 -8.67 -1.07 8.82
N LEU A 143 -7.53 -1.61 9.26
CA LEU A 143 -6.18 -1.12 8.92
C LEU A 143 -5.61 -1.71 7.61
N SER A 144 -6.22 -2.77 7.08
CA SER A 144 -5.87 -3.39 5.78
C SER A 144 -7.17 -3.58 4.98
N PRO A 145 -7.77 -2.49 4.48
CA PRO A 145 -9.11 -2.52 3.91
C PRO A 145 -9.14 -3.28 2.57
N SER A 146 -10.35 -3.71 2.19
CA SER A 146 -10.55 -4.30 0.87
C SER A 146 -10.22 -3.28 -0.24
N PRO A 147 -9.58 -3.70 -1.35
CA PRO A 147 -9.35 -2.86 -2.52
C PRO A 147 -10.62 -2.18 -3.04
N GLU A 148 -11.79 -2.82 -2.88
CA GLU A 148 -13.08 -2.26 -3.27
C GLU A 148 -13.39 -0.92 -2.60
N TRP A 149 -12.90 -0.70 -1.37
CA TRP A 149 -13.16 0.53 -0.61
C TRP A 149 -12.14 1.63 -0.94
N MET A 150 -11.04 1.26 -1.61
CA MET A 150 -9.93 2.15 -1.98
C MET A 150 -9.94 2.49 -3.47
N CYS A 151 -10.78 1.80 -4.27
CA CYS A 151 -10.91 2.01 -5.69
C CYS A 151 -11.39 3.43 -6.03
N GLY A 152 -10.75 4.05 -7.03
CA GLY A 152 -11.09 5.40 -7.51
C GLY A 152 -10.56 6.55 -6.65
N LEU A 153 -9.89 6.26 -5.53
CA LEU A 153 -9.28 7.28 -4.68
C LEU A 153 -7.90 7.68 -5.24
N THR A 154 -7.61 8.98 -5.23
CA THR A 154 -6.25 9.49 -5.44
C THR A 154 -5.32 9.06 -4.30
N ARG A 155 -4.00 9.06 -4.52
CA ARG A 155 -3.00 8.82 -3.46
C ARG A 155 -3.29 9.60 -2.17
N LYS A 156 -3.60 10.90 -2.26
CA LYS A 156 -3.93 11.73 -1.09
C LYS A 156 -5.16 11.22 -0.36
N GLU A 157 -6.23 10.90 -1.10
CA GLU A 157 -7.47 10.38 -0.50
C GLU A 157 -7.27 9.01 0.14
N ARG A 158 -6.44 8.13 -0.45
CA ARG A 158 -6.07 6.85 0.15
C ARG A 158 -5.38 7.04 1.49
N GLN A 159 -4.39 7.94 1.56
CA GLN A 159 -3.66 8.25 2.80
C GLN A 159 -4.58 8.85 3.87
N LEU A 160 -5.42 9.82 3.51
CA LEU A 160 -6.37 10.41 4.45
C LEU A 160 -7.45 9.42 4.93
N LYS A 161 -7.84 8.47 4.06
CA LYS A 161 -8.78 7.42 4.42
C LYS A 161 -8.16 6.39 5.37
N GLN A 162 -6.89 6.02 5.15
CA GLN A 162 -6.15 5.20 6.11
C GLN A 162 -6.04 5.90 7.47
N LEU A 163 -5.75 7.21 7.48
CA LEU A 163 -5.73 8.00 8.71
C LEU A 163 -7.09 8.00 9.43
N LEU A 164 -8.19 8.17 8.69
CA LEU A 164 -9.54 8.08 9.25
C LEU A 164 -9.79 6.70 9.86
N PHE A 165 -9.39 5.62 9.19
CA PHE A 165 -9.55 4.26 9.70
C PHE A 165 -8.69 3.98 10.94
N MET A 166 -7.47 4.51 11.01
CA MET A 166 -6.64 4.46 12.22
C MET A 166 -7.31 5.19 13.39
N ALA A 167 -7.88 6.37 13.14
CA ALA A 167 -8.57 7.14 14.16
C ALA A 167 -9.88 6.47 14.61
N LEU A 168 -10.64 5.83 13.70
CA LEU A 168 -11.83 5.04 14.04
C LEU A 168 -11.50 3.76 14.82
N ASP A 169 -10.37 3.12 14.53
CA ASP A 169 -9.88 1.96 15.29
C ASP A 169 -9.47 2.36 16.71
N GLN A 170 -8.76 3.49 16.85
CA GLN A 170 -8.45 4.05 18.17
C GLN A 170 -9.72 4.45 18.95
N LEU A 171 -10.70 5.06 18.27
CA LEU A 171 -12.00 5.37 18.87
C LEU A 171 -12.72 4.10 19.35
N ARG A 172 -12.62 2.99 18.60
CA ARG A 172 -13.14 1.69 19.05
C ARG A 172 -12.45 1.23 20.35
N ALA A 173 -11.13 1.40 20.42
CA ALA A 173 -10.33 0.97 21.56
C ALA A 173 -10.66 1.74 22.86
N THR A 174 -11.18 2.98 22.78
CA THR A 174 -11.57 3.74 24.00
C THR A 174 -12.76 3.12 24.74
N LYS A 175 -13.60 2.33 24.04
CA LYS A 175 -14.84 1.76 24.56
C LYS A 175 -15.80 2.81 25.16
N ASN A 176 -15.64 4.08 24.76
CA ASN A 176 -16.42 5.19 25.28
C ASN A 176 -17.68 5.40 24.42
N VAL A 177 -18.82 5.03 24.99
CA VAL A 177 -20.13 5.13 24.30
C VAL A 177 -20.51 6.57 23.98
N ALA A 178 -20.22 7.50 24.88
CA ALA A 178 -20.57 8.91 24.66
C ALA A 178 -19.75 9.49 23.51
N GLU A 179 -18.48 9.13 23.42
CA GLU A 179 -17.56 9.59 22.37
C GLU A 179 -17.96 9.05 20.99
N VAL A 180 -18.24 7.75 20.87
CA VAL A 180 -18.70 7.15 19.61
C VAL A 180 -20.04 7.75 19.16
N ARG A 181 -20.99 7.94 20.08
CA ARG A 181 -22.28 8.58 19.77
C ARG A 181 -22.11 10.03 19.33
N TYR A 182 -21.16 10.76 19.92
CA TYR A 182 -20.83 12.12 19.52
C TYR A 182 -20.32 12.15 18.08
N TRP A 183 -19.32 11.33 17.75
CA TRP A 183 -18.77 11.29 16.39
C TRP A 183 -19.78 10.79 15.35
N TYR A 184 -20.62 9.80 15.71
CA TYR A 184 -21.69 9.37 14.81
C TYR A 184 -22.76 10.45 14.62
N THR A 185 -23.04 11.26 15.64
CA THR A 185 -23.93 12.42 15.51
C THR A 185 -23.34 13.47 14.58
N GLU A 186 -22.04 13.76 14.68
CA GLU A 186 -21.37 14.70 13.77
C GLU A 186 -21.44 14.21 12.30
N TRP A 187 -21.34 12.90 12.08
CA TRP A 187 -21.48 12.30 10.75
C TRP A 187 -22.92 12.32 10.21
N ALA A 188 -23.89 11.94 11.06
CA ALA A 188 -25.30 11.82 10.70
C ALA A 188 -26.23 12.56 11.68
N PRO A 189 -26.26 13.92 11.67
CA PRO A 189 -27.03 14.71 12.64
C PRO A 189 -28.53 14.40 12.62
N HIS A 190 -29.06 14.04 11.45
CA HIS A 190 -30.46 13.67 11.25
C HIS A 190 -30.88 12.40 12.00
N LYS A 191 -29.94 11.54 12.42
CA LYS A 191 -30.20 10.32 13.20
C LYS A 191 -30.01 10.51 14.71
N TYR A 192 -29.82 11.76 15.18
CA TYR A 192 -29.49 12.05 16.57
C TYR A 192 -30.36 11.32 17.62
N PRO A 193 -31.71 11.32 17.53
CA PRO A 193 -32.55 10.66 18.52
C PRO A 193 -32.33 9.15 18.62
N ASP A 194 -31.95 8.52 17.51
CA ASP A 194 -31.68 7.09 17.43
C ASP A 194 -30.26 6.78 17.93
N ILE A 195 -29.27 7.59 17.53
CA ILE A 195 -27.86 7.43 17.93
C ILE A 195 -27.71 7.47 19.45
N GLN A 196 -28.43 8.38 20.13
CA GLN A 196 -28.35 8.50 21.60
C GLN A 196 -28.81 7.24 22.34
N LYS A 197 -29.58 6.37 21.69
CA LYS A 197 -30.08 5.11 22.27
C LYS A 197 -29.23 3.90 21.88
N MET A 198 -28.35 4.02 20.89
CA MET A 198 -27.56 2.89 20.38
C MET A 198 -26.51 2.41 21.38
N PRO A 199 -26.34 1.10 21.58
CA PRO A 199 -25.19 0.56 22.30
C PRO A 199 -23.88 0.85 21.56
N PHE A 200 -22.76 0.74 22.27
CA PHE A 200 -21.42 1.06 21.76
C PHE A 200 -21.11 0.41 20.41
N GLU A 201 -21.17 -0.93 20.34
CA GLU A 201 -20.77 -1.68 19.14
C GLU A 201 -21.67 -1.33 17.95
N GLU A 202 -22.97 -1.13 18.17
CA GLU A 202 -23.90 -0.74 17.09
C GLU A 202 -23.57 0.66 16.56
N ALA A 203 -23.36 1.63 17.45
CA ALA A 203 -23.02 2.99 17.05
C ALA A 203 -21.69 3.03 16.29
N TRP A 204 -20.67 2.30 16.75
CA TRP A 204 -19.37 2.22 16.10
C TRP A 204 -19.46 1.51 14.75
N GLN A 205 -20.14 0.35 14.68
CA GLN A 205 -20.27 -0.42 13.45
C GLN A 205 -21.00 0.39 12.37
N ARG A 206 -22.09 1.08 12.71
CA ARG A 206 -22.80 1.94 11.75
C ARG A 206 -21.95 3.11 11.27
N LEU A 207 -21.23 3.78 12.18
CA LEU A 207 -20.31 4.84 11.79
C LEU A 207 -19.23 4.33 10.83
N TYR A 208 -18.62 3.19 11.14
CA TYR A 208 -17.62 2.56 10.27
C TYR A 208 -18.21 2.19 8.90
N GLU A 209 -19.36 1.50 8.87
CA GLU A 209 -20.00 1.09 7.61
C GLU A 209 -20.38 2.27 6.71
N GLU A 210 -20.86 3.38 7.29
CA GLU A 210 -21.25 4.56 6.52
C GLU A 210 -20.04 5.37 5.99
N THR A 211 -18.91 5.35 6.70
CA THR A 211 -17.67 6.06 6.33
C THR A 211 -16.74 5.25 5.42
N LYS A 212 -17.10 3.99 5.18
CA LYS A 212 -16.29 3.02 4.45
C LYS A 212 -16.26 3.24 2.94
N TYR A 213 -17.34 3.77 2.37
CA TYR A 213 -17.52 3.86 0.92
C TYR A 213 -17.24 5.25 0.38
N GLY A 214 -16.45 5.30 -0.70
CA GLY A 214 -16.05 6.54 -1.35
C GLY A 214 -15.15 7.41 -0.47
N TRP A 215 -15.01 8.66 -0.89
CA TRP A 215 -14.37 9.73 -0.15
C TRP A 215 -15.01 11.05 -0.56
N SER A 216 -15.31 11.90 0.42
CA SER A 216 -16.02 13.16 0.19
C SER A 216 -15.61 14.19 1.22
N GLU A 217 -16.01 15.45 1.02
CA GLU A 217 -15.72 16.53 1.96
C GLU A 217 -16.19 16.22 3.38
N ARG A 218 -17.29 15.47 3.54
CA ARG A 218 -17.74 14.99 4.86
C ARG A 218 -16.71 14.09 5.55
N HIS A 219 -16.04 13.22 4.79
CA HIS A 219 -14.97 12.36 5.32
C HIS A 219 -13.77 13.19 5.76
N VAL A 220 -13.40 14.19 4.96
CA VAL A 220 -12.31 15.14 5.26
C VAL A 220 -12.61 15.87 6.57
N GLN A 221 -13.80 16.47 6.70
CA GLN A 221 -14.21 17.20 7.90
C GLN A 221 -14.27 16.30 9.14
N LEU A 222 -14.80 15.08 9.00
CA LEU A 222 -14.84 14.11 10.10
C LEU A 222 -13.41 13.74 10.52
N CYS A 223 -12.55 13.38 9.57
CA CYS A 223 -11.16 13.00 9.83
C CYS A 223 -10.41 14.14 10.53
N GLU A 224 -10.47 15.36 10.00
CA GLU A 224 -9.81 16.54 10.57
C GLU A 224 -10.24 16.79 12.03
N LYS A 225 -11.53 16.69 12.32
CA LYS A 225 -12.04 16.87 13.69
C LYS A 225 -11.62 15.73 14.61
N LEU A 226 -11.66 14.47 14.14
CA LEU A 226 -11.40 13.28 14.93
C LEU A 226 -9.93 13.17 15.38
N ILE A 227 -9.00 13.63 14.54
CA ILE A 227 -7.57 13.60 14.83
C ILE A 227 -7.10 14.74 15.73
N LYS A 228 -7.92 15.78 15.96
CA LYS A 228 -7.51 16.95 16.76
C LYS A 228 -7.14 16.55 18.18
N GLY A 229 -6.02 17.09 18.66
CA GLY A 229 -5.45 16.78 19.96
C GLY A 229 -4.63 15.50 20.00
N GLN A 230 -4.39 14.86 18.84
CA GLN A 230 -3.58 13.65 18.72
C GLN A 230 -2.33 13.95 17.87
N PRO A 231 -1.18 14.28 18.49
CA PRO A 231 -0.01 14.80 17.77
C PRO A 231 0.50 13.91 16.64
N PHE A 232 0.37 12.59 16.79
CA PHE A 232 0.75 11.62 15.77
C PHE A 232 -0.14 11.73 14.52
N PHE A 233 -1.46 11.79 14.69
CA PHE A 233 -2.39 11.89 13.57
C PHE A 233 -2.39 13.27 12.93
N GLU A 234 -2.23 14.34 13.71
CA GLU A 234 -2.09 15.70 13.18
C GLU A 234 -0.88 15.80 12.26
N LYS A 235 0.26 15.21 12.65
CA LYS A 235 1.45 15.17 11.79
C LYS A 235 1.21 14.43 10.48
N LEU A 236 0.53 13.28 10.50
CA LEU A 236 0.17 12.53 9.29
C LEU A 236 -0.76 13.33 8.38
N TRP A 237 -1.71 14.06 8.97
CA TRP A 237 -2.60 14.95 8.23
C TRP A 237 -1.84 16.10 7.58
N GLU A 238 -0.97 16.79 8.31
CA GLU A 238 -0.16 17.91 7.81
C GLU A 238 0.70 17.50 6.61
N MET A 239 1.34 16.32 6.67
CA MET A 239 2.13 15.77 5.56
C MET A 239 1.33 15.63 4.26
N GLU A 240 0.03 15.36 4.35
CA GLU A 240 -0.88 15.25 3.20
C GLU A 240 -1.55 16.58 2.80
N GLN A 241 -1.58 17.58 3.69
CA GLN A 241 -2.15 18.89 3.42
C GLN A 241 -1.17 19.89 2.81
N GLU A 242 0.13 19.73 3.04
CA GLU A 242 1.13 20.63 2.48
C GLU A 242 0.92 20.84 0.97
N PRO A 243 0.57 22.06 0.52
CA PRO A 243 0.51 22.37 -0.90
C PRO A 243 1.95 22.40 -1.40
N LYS A 244 2.41 21.28 -1.96
CA LYS A 244 3.77 21.19 -2.50
C LYS A 244 3.79 21.93 -3.83
N VAL A 245 4.08 23.23 -3.70
CA VAL A 245 4.20 24.22 -4.78
C VAL A 245 5.08 23.65 -5.90
N ASN A 246 4.61 23.83 -7.13
CA ASN A 246 5.31 23.48 -8.37
C ASN A 246 6.69 24.11 -8.49
#